data_AF-G7IWC0-F1
#
_entry.id   AF-G7IWC0-F1
#
_cell.length_a   1.000
_cell.length_b   1.000
_cell.length_c   1.000
_cell.angle_alpha   90.00
_cell.angle_beta   90.00
_cell.angle_gamma   90.00
#
_symmetry.space_group_name_H-M   'P 1'
#
loop_
_entity.id
_entity.type
_entity.pdbx_description
1 polymer ?
#
loop_
_entity_poly.entity_id
_entity_poly.type
_entity_poly.pdbx_seq_one_letter_code
_entity_poly.pdbx_strand_id
1 'polypeptide(L)'
;MLDVKILTGSNDGKTSFLPKIIKLKINVSSSLPFVLIRKQFPVRLSFAITINKSRGQTILNVKIYLPRHFFTHGQLYVALSRGVSQNSTKVFIKEGKIERENGDFTKNVVFKDILLSQS
;
A
#
# COMPACT_ATOMS: atom_id res chain seq x y z
N MET A 1 -25.10 1.67 11.36
CA MET A 1 -24.29 2.13 10.21
C MET A 1 -23.30 3.16 10.71
N LEU A 2 -22.37 3.64 9.89
CA LEU A 2 -21.51 4.77 10.22
C LEU A 2 -21.86 5.94 9.31
N ASP A 3 -22.21 7.07 9.90
CA ASP A 3 -22.60 8.29 9.19
C ASP A 3 -21.33 9.03 8.77
N VAL A 4 -21.18 9.28 7.47
CA VAL A 4 -19.98 9.91 6.92
C VAL A 4 -20.36 11.08 6.03
N LYS A 5 -19.57 12.15 6.07
CA LYS A 5 -19.66 13.27 5.13
C LYS A 5 -18.59 13.11 4.07
N ILE A 6 -18.98 13.17 2.80
CA ILE A 6 -18.05 13.15 1.68
C ILE A 6 -17.38 14.52 1.61
N LEU A 7 -16.04 14.53 1.53
CA LEU A 7 -15.22 15.75 1.55
C LEU A 7 -14.67 16.15 0.18
N THR A 8 -14.81 15.30 -0.83
CA THR A 8 -14.22 15.50 -2.17
C THR A 8 -15.03 14.82 -3.26
N GLY A 9 -14.86 15.26 -4.51
CA GLY A 9 -15.49 14.68 -5.71
C GLY A 9 -16.89 15.21 -5.99
N SER A 10 -17.61 14.56 -6.91
CA SER A 10 -18.94 15.00 -7.39
C SER A 10 -20.06 14.94 -6.34
N ASN A 11 -19.81 14.33 -5.19
CA ASN A 11 -20.76 14.23 -4.08
C ASN A 11 -20.26 14.94 -2.80
N ASP A 12 -19.32 15.88 -2.94
CA ASP A 12 -18.83 16.69 -1.82
C ASP A 12 -19.99 17.34 -1.04
N GLY A 13 -19.86 17.37 0.29
CA GLY A 13 -20.85 17.90 1.22
C GLY A 13 -21.99 16.94 1.58
N LYS A 14 -22.26 15.89 0.78
CA LYS A 14 -23.34 14.94 1.05
C LYS A 14 -22.99 13.98 2.17
N THR A 15 -23.98 13.67 2.99
CA THR A 15 -23.91 12.61 4.00
C THR A 15 -24.26 11.25 3.38
N SER A 16 -23.53 10.21 3.74
CA SER A 16 -23.74 8.83 3.32
C SER A 16 -23.57 7.87 4.50
N PHE A 17 -24.02 6.64 4.33
CA PHE A 17 -23.94 5.61 5.37
C PHE A 17 -22.99 4.50 4.92
N LEU A 18 -21.95 4.25 5.72
CA LEU A 18 -21.10 3.08 5.52
C LEU A 18 -21.71 1.86 6.22
N PRO A 19 -21.99 0.77 5.48
CA PRO A 19 -22.50 -0.46 6.07
C PRO A 19 -21.39 -1.18 6.85
N LYS A 20 -21.79 -1.84 7.94
CA LYS A 20 -20.91 -2.75 8.69
C LYS A 20 -20.71 -4.02 7.86
N ILE A 21 -19.47 -4.44 7.64
CA ILE A 21 -19.16 -5.76 7.06
C ILE A 21 -19.43 -6.80 8.14
N ILE A 22 -20.34 -7.74 7.87
CA ILE A 22 -20.80 -8.76 8.82
C ILE A 22 -20.52 -10.19 8.34
N LYS A 23 -20.33 -10.43 7.03
CA LYS A 23 -20.37 -11.77 6.42
C LYS A 23 -19.07 -12.21 5.70
N LEU A 24 -17.90 -11.74 6.12
CA LEU A 24 -16.66 -12.36 5.65
C LEU A 24 -16.47 -13.68 6.40
N LYS A 25 -17.02 -14.77 5.85
CA LYS A 25 -16.69 -16.15 6.25
C LYS A 25 -15.33 -16.49 5.65
N ILE A 26 -14.30 -16.54 6.48
CA ILE A 26 -12.97 -16.90 5.99
C ILE A 26 -12.91 -18.42 6.00
N ASN A 27 -13.11 -19.04 4.84
CA ASN A 27 -12.92 -20.47 4.67
C ASN A 27 -11.42 -20.74 4.48
N VAL A 28 -10.65 -20.60 5.55
CA VAL A 28 -9.23 -21.00 5.56
C VAL A 28 -9.24 -22.53 5.53
N SER A 29 -9.15 -23.11 4.33
CA SER A 29 -8.81 -24.52 4.06
C SER A 29 -9.07 -25.47 5.25
N SER A 30 -10.32 -25.90 5.42
CA SER A 30 -10.73 -27.17 6.07
C SER A 30 -10.04 -27.60 7.39
N SER A 31 -9.47 -26.70 8.20
CA SER A 31 -8.63 -27.05 9.36
C SER A 31 -9.04 -26.37 10.67
N LEU A 32 -10.00 -25.45 10.63
CA LEU A 32 -10.54 -24.80 11.82
C LEU A 32 -11.84 -25.51 12.23
N PRO A 33 -12.03 -25.86 13.53
CA PRO A 33 -13.26 -26.50 14.01
C PRO A 33 -14.44 -25.52 14.10
N PHE A 34 -14.28 -24.27 13.64
CA PHE A 34 -15.30 -23.23 13.67
C PHE A 34 -15.17 -22.28 12.47
N VAL A 35 -16.26 -21.58 12.16
CA VAL A 35 -16.29 -20.56 11.10
C VAL A 35 -15.84 -19.22 11.66
N LEU A 36 -14.75 -18.67 11.12
CA LEU A 36 -14.30 -17.33 11.47
C LEU A 36 -15.15 -16.27 10.75
N ILE A 37 -15.85 -15.44 11.53
CA ILE A 37 -16.68 -14.34 11.03
C ILE A 37 -16.05 -13.01 11.41
N ARG A 38 -15.68 -12.20 10.41
CA ARG A 38 -15.21 -10.82 10.64
C ARG A 38 -16.39 -9.84 10.62
N LYS A 39 -16.60 -9.15 11.74
CA LYS A 39 -17.53 -8.01 11.90
C LYS A 39 -16.74 -6.70 12.06
N GLN A 40 -16.73 -5.81 11.07
CA GLN A 40 -16.04 -4.51 11.15
C GLN A 40 -16.78 -3.41 10.38
N PHE A 41 -16.40 -2.15 10.59
CA PHE A 41 -16.69 -1.09 9.62
C PHE A 41 -15.53 -0.98 8.64
N PRO A 42 -15.78 -0.71 7.33
CA PRO A 42 -14.75 -0.72 6.30
C PRO A 42 -13.90 0.56 6.32
N VAL A 43 -13.48 0.98 7.52
CA VAL A 43 -12.69 2.17 7.76
C VAL A 43 -11.46 1.81 8.58
N ARG A 44 -10.34 2.47 8.31
CA ARG A 44 -9.12 2.37 9.10
C ARG A 44 -8.46 3.74 9.10
N LEU A 45 -8.26 4.33 10.27
CA LEU A 45 -7.46 5.54 10.41
C LEU A 45 -6.00 5.18 10.09
N SER A 46 -5.37 5.92 9.16
CA SER A 46 -4.01 5.63 8.73
C SER A 46 -3.32 6.91 8.26
N PHE A 47 -2.25 7.31 8.96
CA PHE A 47 -1.33 8.34 8.47
C PHE A 47 -0.32 7.79 7.47
N ALA A 48 -0.03 6.49 7.57
CA ALA A 48 0.84 5.75 6.66
C ALA A 48 0.13 4.47 6.21
N ILE A 49 0.38 4.05 4.98
CA ILE A 49 -0.09 2.76 4.45
C ILE A 49 1.09 1.96 3.94
N THR A 50 0.99 0.63 4.03
CA THR A 50 2.02 -0.26 3.47
C THR A 50 1.99 -0.18 1.94
N ILE A 51 3.14 -0.36 1.29
CA ILE A 51 3.28 -0.34 -0.18
C ILE A 51 2.29 -1.31 -0.87
N ASN A 52 2.04 -2.48 -0.29
CA ASN A 52 1.08 -3.44 -0.84
C ASN A 52 -0.36 -2.92 -0.81
N LYS A 53 -0.71 -2.10 0.19
CA LYS A 53 -2.03 -1.49 0.32
C LYS A 53 -2.20 -0.24 -0.54
N SER A 54 -1.11 0.44 -0.90
CA SER A 54 -1.16 1.59 -1.82
C SER A 54 -1.30 1.18 -3.29
N ARG A 55 -1.16 -0.11 -3.63
CA ARG A 55 -1.29 -0.59 -5.01
C ARG A 55 -2.63 -0.16 -5.60
N GLY A 56 -2.60 0.44 -6.79
CA GLY A 56 -3.78 0.97 -7.48
C GLY A 56 -4.23 2.36 -7.02
N GLN A 57 -3.57 2.97 -6.03
CA GLN A 57 -3.87 4.32 -5.57
C GLN A 57 -2.91 5.35 -6.17
N THR A 58 -3.42 6.56 -6.41
CA THR A 58 -2.63 7.75 -6.76
C THR A 58 -2.62 8.69 -5.55
N ILE A 59 -1.43 9.05 -5.07
CA ILE A 59 -1.25 9.87 -3.87
C ILE A 59 -0.53 11.15 -4.29
N LEU A 60 -1.22 12.29 -4.17
CA LEU A 60 -0.70 13.59 -4.65
C LEU A 60 0.64 13.95 -4.03
N ASN A 61 0.75 13.84 -2.70
CA ASN A 61 1.95 14.10 -1.93
C ASN A 61 2.31 12.84 -1.12
N VAL A 62 3.40 12.17 -1.48
CA VAL A 62 3.78 10.90 -0.87
C VAL A 62 5.19 10.96 -0.28
N LYS A 63 5.33 10.44 0.94
CA LYS A 63 6.62 10.16 1.56
C LYS A 63 6.76 8.65 1.70
N ILE A 64 7.78 8.08 1.04
CA ILE A 64 8.10 6.66 1.08
C ILE A 64 9.18 6.47 2.14
N TYR A 65 8.82 5.81 3.25
CA TYR A 65 9.73 5.52 4.34
C TYR A 65 10.21 4.07 4.24
N LEU A 66 11.52 3.89 4.12
CA LEU A 66 12.19 2.60 3.97
C LEU A 66 13.13 2.36 5.15
N PRO A 67 12.66 1.71 6.23
CA PRO A 67 13.53 1.34 7.34
C PRO A 67 14.56 0.26 6.93
N ARG A 68 14.22 -0.55 5.92
CA ARG A 68 15.05 -1.59 5.31
C ARG A 68 14.88 -1.57 3.80
N HIS A 69 15.78 -2.22 3.07
CA HIS A 69 15.65 -2.42 1.62
C HIS A 69 14.35 -3.16 1.23
N PHE A 70 13.92 -2.97 -0.03
CA PHE A 70 12.83 -3.76 -0.62
C PHE A 70 13.18 -5.24 -0.64
N PHE A 71 12.16 -6.09 -0.40
CA PHE A 71 12.35 -7.53 -0.24
C PHE A 71 11.67 -8.36 -1.35
N THR A 72 10.81 -7.75 -2.17
CA THR A 72 10.07 -8.44 -3.25
C THR A 72 10.20 -7.74 -4.58
N HIS A 73 10.02 -8.53 -5.65
CA HIS A 73 9.97 -8.02 -7.01
C HIS A 73 8.88 -6.95 -7.19
N GLY A 74 9.23 -5.89 -7.91
CA GLY A 74 8.30 -4.83 -8.30
C GLY A 74 7.85 -3.92 -7.16
N GLN A 75 8.29 -4.15 -5.92
CA GLN A 75 7.83 -3.36 -4.77
C GLN A 75 8.35 -1.92 -4.80
N LEU A 76 9.59 -1.72 -5.26
CA LEU A 76 10.17 -0.39 -5.51
C LEU A 76 9.34 0.37 -6.55
N TYR A 77 9.02 -0.29 -7.67
CA TYR A 77 8.17 0.26 -8.71
C TYR A 77 6.78 0.62 -8.18
N VAL A 78 6.14 -0.29 -7.43
CA VAL A 78 4.83 -0.03 -6.83
C VAL A 78 4.88 1.19 -5.91
N ALA A 79 5.92 1.33 -5.09
CA ALA A 79 6.06 2.46 -4.17
C ALA A 79 6.23 3.79 -4.92
N LEU A 80 7.16 3.87 -5.87
CA LEU A 80 7.45 5.10 -6.62
C LEU A 80 6.28 5.51 -7.52
N SER A 81 5.61 4.55 -8.16
CA SER A 81 4.45 4.80 -9.04
C SER A 81 3.19 5.28 -8.30
N ARG A 82 3.21 5.42 -6.97
CA ARG A 82 2.09 6.02 -6.23
C ARG A 82 2.11 7.54 -6.28
N GLY A 83 3.29 8.12 -6.44
CA GLY A 83 3.46 9.56 -6.56
C GLY A 83 3.09 10.05 -7.95
N VAL A 84 2.62 11.30 -8.03
CA VAL A 84 2.23 11.94 -9.30
C VAL A 84 3.41 12.64 -9.97
N SER A 85 4.35 13.16 -9.18
CA SER A 85 5.49 13.93 -9.68
C SER A 85 6.73 13.68 -8.83
N GLN A 86 7.92 13.96 -9.37
CA GLN A 86 9.17 13.90 -8.62
C GLN A 86 9.17 14.90 -7.45
N ASN A 87 8.63 16.11 -7.64
CA ASN A 87 8.60 17.14 -6.61
C ASN A 87 7.72 16.75 -5.41
N SER A 88 6.65 16.00 -5.66
CA SER A 88 5.69 15.57 -4.62
C SER A 88 5.98 14.17 -4.06
N THR A 89 7.07 13.53 -4.49
CA THR A 89 7.49 12.19 -4.08
C THR A 89 8.82 12.26 -3.35
N LYS A 90 8.81 12.02 -2.04
CA LYS A 90 10.05 11.99 -1.24
C LYS A 90 10.32 10.58 -0.76
N VAL A 91 11.57 10.14 -0.85
CA VAL A 91 12.01 8.83 -0.36
C VAL A 91 12.97 9.05 0.79
N PHE A 92 12.76 8.35 1.90
CA PHE A 92 13.65 8.35 3.05
C PHE A 92 14.09 6.91 3.31
N ILE A 93 15.40 6.67 3.26
CA ILE A 93 16.00 5.35 3.43
C ILE A 93 16.85 5.37 4.69
N LYS A 94 16.56 4.46 5.64
CA LYS A 94 17.32 4.37 6.90
C LYS A 94 18.57 3.50 6.75
N GLU A 95 18.42 2.34 6.12
CA GLU A 95 19.47 1.36 5.90
C GLU A 95 19.80 1.34 4.40
N GLY A 96 20.69 2.25 3.98
CA GLY A 96 20.95 2.49 2.56
C GLY A 96 22.32 3.04 2.24
N LYS A 97 23.28 3.03 3.16
CA LYS A 97 24.63 3.54 2.89
C LYS A 97 25.49 2.45 2.29
N ILE A 98 26.11 2.75 1.15
CA ILE A 98 27.12 1.89 0.53
C ILE A 98 28.48 2.48 0.89
N GLU A 99 29.41 1.64 1.36
CA GLU A 99 30.76 2.09 1.67
C GLU A 99 31.40 2.71 0.43
N ARG A 100 31.98 3.91 0.60
CA ARG A 100 32.66 4.71 -0.45
C ARG A 100 31.76 5.37 -1.49
N GLU A 101 30.44 5.32 -1.33
CA GLU A 101 29.50 6.06 -2.18
C GLU A 101 28.74 7.13 -1.39
N ASN A 102 28.62 8.33 -1.97
CA ASN A 102 27.82 9.40 -1.39
C ASN A 102 26.36 9.26 -1.85
N GLY A 103 25.47 8.91 -0.94
CA GLY A 103 24.03 8.87 -1.20
C GLY A 103 23.28 7.86 -0.35
N ASP A 104 21.95 7.87 -0.51
CA ASP A 104 21.06 6.86 0.04
C ASP A 104 20.66 5.87 -1.05
N PHE A 105 20.88 4.59 -0.80
CA PHE A 105 20.70 3.51 -1.77
C PHE A 105 19.69 2.48 -1.27
N THR A 106 18.97 1.87 -2.21
CA THR A 106 18.12 0.72 -1.92
C THR A 106 18.27 -0.35 -2.99
N LYS A 107 18.21 -1.61 -2.56
CA LYS A 107 18.24 -2.75 -3.49
C LYS A 107 16.98 -2.76 -4.36
N ASN A 108 17.17 -2.88 -5.67
CA ASN A 108 16.09 -3.20 -6.61
C ASN A 108 16.02 -4.72 -6.78
N VAL A 109 14.97 -5.35 -6.25
CA VAL A 109 14.77 -6.79 -6.37
C VAL A 109 14.05 -7.08 -7.68
N VAL A 110 14.70 -7.78 -8.61
CA VAL A 110 14.16 -8.13 -9.92
C VAL A 110 14.24 -9.64 -10.15
N PHE A 111 13.11 -10.27 -10.49
CA PHE A 111 13.10 -11.69 -10.88
C PHE A 111 13.56 -11.82 -12.32
N LYS A 112 14.59 -12.64 -12.54
CA LYS A 112 15.23 -12.81 -13.85
C LYS A 112 14.28 -13.39 -14.89
N ASP A 113 13.36 -14.25 -14.49
CA ASP A 113 12.40 -14.91 -15.40
C ASP A 113 11.54 -13.90 -16.17
N ILE A 114 11.28 -12.72 -15.60
CA ILE A 114 10.50 -11.64 -16.24
C ILE A 114 11.34 -10.90 -17.29
N LEU A 115 12.67 -10.89 -17.13
CA LEU A 115 13.60 -10.25 -18.07
C LEU A 115 13.97 -11.18 -19.23
N LEU A 116 13.89 -12.50 -19.00
CA LEU A 116 14.33 -13.54 -19.94
C LEU A 116 13.16 -14.16 -20.73
N SER A 117 11.89 -13.83 -20.44
CA SER A 117 10.73 -14.37 -21.17
C SER A 117 10.50 -13.75 -22.56
N GLN A 118 11.53 -13.14 -23.14
CA GLN A 118 11.56 -12.70 -24.55
C GLN A 118 12.83 -13.27 -25.19
N SER A 119 12.81 -14.56 -25.53
CA SER A 119 13.81 -15.23 -26.37
C SER A 119 13.14 -16.40 -27.08
#